data_AF-A0AAD7UPC4-F1
#
_entry.id   AF-A0AAD7UPC4-F1
#
_cell.length_a   1.000
_cell.length_b   1.000
_cell.length_c   1.000
_cell.angle_alpha   90.00
_cell.angle_beta   90.00
_cell.angle_gamma   90.00
#
_symmetry.space_group_name_H-M   'P 1'
#
loop_
_entity.id
_entity.type
_entity.pdbx_description
1 polymer ?
#
loop_
_entity_poly.entity_id
_entity_poly.type
_entity_poly.pdbx_seq_one_letter_code
_entity_poly.pdbx_strand_id
1 'polypeptide(L)'
;MLSLWGLLKVILLVTNAVAILNRKRFLKRFESDVPDLSLRHQILNFLLAAQYLRAPLIPVNILGCVIESRCREQRGFSCRALRVLVAAVAARPVVDGLHNQVLLEYTVLPVEVLDLKTSLLIPPLLAITYVVIGGLLPAESRRIVGDGVVRDVALGDRARAIVAVLSTAAIIRLSVFAATLPQATALGLLVAAALAQWLALDASIASLALALVVAVAGPVAEIPFMTAGCWHYLAPDYFPAGPVGLSSLTGPCYFAVTTDAIALARWFGVKDPRRTS
;
A
#
# COMPACT_ATOMS: atom_id res chain seq x y z
N MET A 1 -0.52 7.08 -31.01
CA MET A 1 -0.68 7.68 -29.65
C MET A 1 -0.26 6.64 -28.63
N LEU A 2 0.72 6.95 -27.76
CA LEU A 2 1.09 6.05 -26.65
C LEU A 2 -0.12 5.94 -25.72
N SER A 3 -0.64 4.72 -25.54
CA SER A 3 -1.65 4.48 -24.52
C SER A 3 -1.03 4.75 -23.14
N LEU A 4 -1.83 5.16 -22.15
CA LEU A 4 -1.34 5.42 -20.79
C LEU A 4 -0.61 4.20 -20.19
N TRP A 5 -1.04 2.99 -20.58
CA TRP A 5 -0.37 1.72 -20.26
C TRP A 5 0.99 1.57 -20.96
N GLY A 6 1.10 2.00 -22.22
CA GLY A 6 2.38 2.09 -22.92
C GLY A 6 3.33 3.07 -22.23
N LEU A 7 2.82 4.22 -21.75
CA LEU A 7 3.62 5.18 -20.99
C LEU A 7 4.12 4.59 -19.66
N LEU A 8 3.25 3.90 -18.90
CA LEU A 8 3.63 3.24 -17.67
C LEU A 8 4.69 2.15 -17.91
N LYS A 9 4.54 1.33 -18.96
CA LYS A 9 5.54 0.33 -19.36
C LYS A 9 6.87 0.97 -19.69
N VAL A 10 6.87 2.08 -20.43
CA VAL A 10 8.08 2.83 -20.76
C VAL A 10 8.74 3.38 -19.49
N ILE A 11 7.97 3.97 -18.57
CA ILE A 11 8.49 4.46 -17.28
C ILE A 11 9.09 3.30 -16.47
N LEU A 12 8.41 2.15 -16.41
CA LEU A 12 8.87 0.96 -15.70
C LEU A 12 10.18 0.42 -16.32
N LEU A 13 10.23 0.28 -17.65
CA LEU A 13 11.40 -0.16 -18.40
C LEU A 13 12.57 0.80 -18.26
N VAL A 14 12.34 2.11 -18.32
CA VAL A 14 13.38 3.14 -18.15
C VAL A 14 13.91 3.10 -16.72
N THR A 15 13.03 3.02 -15.71
CA THR A 15 13.44 2.91 -14.30
C THR A 15 14.25 1.63 -14.06
N ASN A 16 13.83 0.50 -14.64
CA ASN A 16 14.58 -0.76 -14.60
C ASN A 16 15.94 -0.66 -15.31
N ALA A 17 16.00 -0.04 -16.49
CA ALA A 17 17.24 0.13 -17.25
C ALA A 17 18.24 1.02 -16.51
N VAL A 18 17.78 2.13 -15.93
CA VAL A 18 18.58 3.02 -15.07
C VAL A 18 19.08 2.27 -13.83
N ALA A 19 18.22 1.45 -13.22
CA ALA A 19 18.58 0.62 -12.09
C ALA A 19 19.62 -0.46 -12.45
N ILE A 20 19.57 -1.07 -13.63
CA ILE A 20 20.50 -2.13 -14.08
C ILE A 20 21.85 -1.56 -14.55
N LEU A 21 21.85 -0.48 -15.34
CA LEU A 21 23.06 0.10 -15.94
C LEU A 21 24.05 0.65 -14.90
N ASN A 22 23.55 1.01 -13.72
CA ASN A 22 24.37 1.56 -12.62
C ASN A 22 24.83 0.49 -11.60
N ARG A 23 24.94 -0.79 -11.99
CA ARG A 23 25.33 -1.90 -11.10
C ARG A 23 26.75 -1.81 -10.53
N LYS A 24 27.73 -1.35 -11.31
CA LYS A 24 29.17 -1.44 -10.94
C LYS A 24 29.81 -0.11 -10.49
N ARG A 25 29.14 1.04 -10.67
CA ARG A 25 29.76 2.37 -10.47
C ARG A 25 29.55 2.99 -9.08
N PHE A 26 28.78 2.33 -8.19
CA PHE A 26 28.24 2.95 -6.97
C PHE A 26 28.51 2.19 -5.66
N LEU A 27 29.48 1.27 -5.64
CA LEU A 27 30.03 0.72 -4.39
C LEU A 27 30.99 1.69 -3.66
N LYS A 28 31.21 2.89 -4.20
CA LYS A 28 31.97 3.95 -3.51
C LYS A 28 30.99 4.87 -2.80
N ARG A 29 31.00 4.82 -1.46
CA ARG A 29 30.34 5.77 -0.57
C ARG A 29 30.89 7.17 -0.90
N PHE A 30 30.08 8.01 -1.53
CA PHE A 30 30.39 9.44 -1.61
C PHE A 30 29.64 10.11 -0.46
N GLU A 31 30.30 10.17 0.70
CA GLU A 31 29.97 11.12 1.75
C GLU A 31 30.47 12.49 1.28
N SER A 32 29.56 13.42 1.03
CA SER A 32 29.90 14.83 0.78
C SER A 32 28.76 15.68 1.32
N ASP A 33 28.93 16.15 2.55
CA ASP A 33 28.02 17.01 3.32
C ASP A 33 27.98 18.46 2.78
N VAL A 34 27.56 18.66 1.53
CA VAL A 34 27.34 20.02 1.00
C VAL A 34 26.06 20.09 0.16
N PRO A 35 25.07 20.92 0.54
CA PRO A 35 23.87 21.14 -0.24
C PRO A 35 24.19 22.09 -1.40
N ASP A 36 24.50 21.52 -2.57
CA ASP A 36 24.68 22.31 -3.80
C ASP A 36 23.59 21.96 -4.82
N LEU A 37 22.77 22.96 -5.17
CA LEU A 37 21.55 22.88 -6.00
C LEU A 37 21.82 22.58 -7.49
N SER A 38 23.07 22.29 -7.87
CA SER A 38 23.44 22.06 -9.27
C SER A 38 22.66 20.89 -9.90
N LEU A 39 22.30 21.02 -11.18
CA LEU A 39 21.62 19.98 -11.97
C LEU A 39 22.35 18.63 -11.87
N ARG A 40 23.68 18.66 -11.78
CA ARG A 40 24.52 17.48 -11.63
C ARG A 40 24.29 16.76 -10.30
N HIS A 41 24.12 17.50 -9.21
CA HIS A 41 23.80 16.95 -7.89
C HIS A 41 22.38 16.39 -7.84
N GLN A 42 21.40 17.05 -8.46
CA GLN A 42 20.03 16.53 -8.56
C GLN A 42 19.96 15.22 -9.35
N ILE A 43 20.70 15.13 -10.46
CA ILE A 43 20.84 13.89 -11.24
C ILE A 43 21.53 12.80 -10.40
N LEU A 44 22.56 13.14 -9.64
CA LEU A 44 23.25 12.19 -8.76
C LEU A 44 22.33 11.65 -7.65
N ASN A 45 21.59 12.53 -6.98
CA ASN A 45 20.62 12.16 -5.95
C ASN A 45 19.48 11.32 -6.51
N PHE A 46 19.00 11.63 -7.73
CA PHE A 46 18.02 10.81 -8.43
C PHE A 46 18.56 9.41 -8.77
N LEU A 47 19.81 9.31 -9.24
CA LEU A 47 20.46 8.04 -9.54
C LEU A 47 20.72 7.20 -8.27
N LEU A 48 21.08 7.85 -7.16
CA LEU A 48 21.17 7.24 -5.84
C LEU A 48 19.79 6.77 -5.35
N ALA A 49 18.73 7.57 -5.53
CA ALA A 49 17.37 7.18 -5.17
C ALA A 49 16.86 5.99 -6.00
N ALA A 50 17.23 5.91 -7.28
CA ALA A 50 16.87 4.82 -8.18
C ALA A 50 17.44 3.45 -7.73
N GLN A 51 18.48 3.43 -6.89
CA GLN A 51 19.02 2.18 -6.34
C GLN A 51 18.08 1.54 -5.30
N TYR A 52 17.39 2.36 -4.49
CA TYR A 52 16.42 1.90 -3.50
C TYR A 52 15.13 1.42 -4.15
N LEU A 53 14.85 1.86 -5.38
CA LEU A 53 13.74 1.38 -6.19
C LEU A 53 13.98 -0.05 -6.73
N ARG A 54 15.21 -0.60 -6.73
CA ARG A 54 15.48 -1.96 -7.25
C ARG A 54 14.67 -3.06 -6.55
N ALA A 55 14.65 -3.04 -5.22
CA ALA A 55 13.94 -4.03 -4.42
C ALA A 55 12.41 -3.98 -4.64
N PRO A 56 11.74 -2.81 -4.67
CA PRO A 56 10.32 -2.73 -5.02
C PRO A 56 10.05 -2.92 -6.52
N LEU A 57 10.97 -2.58 -7.43
CA LEU A 57 10.83 -2.79 -8.88
C LEU A 57 10.67 -4.26 -9.27
N ILE A 58 11.32 -5.19 -8.56
CA ILE A 58 11.17 -6.62 -8.81
C ILE A 58 9.70 -7.07 -8.60
N PRO A 59 9.06 -6.81 -7.43
CA PRO A 59 7.62 -6.97 -7.25
C PRO A 59 6.77 -6.22 -8.27
N VAL A 60 7.12 -4.97 -8.62
CA VAL A 60 6.35 -4.20 -9.62
C VAL A 60 6.40 -4.87 -10.99
N ASN A 61 7.56 -5.37 -11.40
CA ASN A 61 7.75 -6.09 -12.65
C ASN A 61 7.02 -7.44 -12.66
N ILE A 62 7.12 -8.20 -11.57
CA ILE A 62 6.40 -9.47 -11.41
C ILE A 62 4.89 -9.21 -11.47
N LEU A 63 4.41 -8.19 -10.77
CA LEU A 63 3.00 -7.80 -10.82
C LEU A 63 2.60 -7.30 -12.21
N GLY A 64 3.45 -6.52 -12.89
CA GLY A 64 3.25 -6.11 -14.27
C GLY A 64 3.10 -7.32 -15.20
N CYS A 65 3.95 -8.33 -15.04
CA CYS A 65 3.88 -9.60 -15.77
C CYS A 65 2.62 -10.41 -15.40
N VAL A 66 2.20 -10.45 -14.13
CA VAL A 66 0.97 -11.14 -13.68
C VAL A 66 -0.28 -10.41 -14.17
N ILE A 67 -0.30 -9.08 -14.12
CA ILE A 67 -1.38 -8.26 -14.67
C ILE A 67 -1.42 -8.45 -16.19
N GLU A 68 -0.27 -8.48 -16.87
CA GLU A 68 -0.20 -8.69 -18.31
C GLU A 68 -0.62 -10.09 -18.72
N SER A 69 -0.24 -11.14 -17.97
CA SER A 69 -0.69 -12.50 -18.22
C SER A 69 -2.21 -12.64 -18.01
N ARG A 70 -2.76 -12.01 -16.96
CA ARG A 70 -4.20 -11.91 -16.72
C ARG A 70 -4.93 -11.02 -17.74
N CYS A 71 -4.30 -9.97 -18.26
CA CYS A 71 -4.85 -9.09 -19.31
C CYS A 71 -4.86 -9.77 -20.68
N ARG A 72 -3.86 -10.60 -20.99
CA ARG A 72 -3.90 -11.47 -22.17
C ARG A 72 -5.06 -12.46 -22.10
N GLU A 73 -5.41 -12.89 -20.89
CA GLU A 73 -6.54 -13.77 -20.61
C GLU A 73 -7.90 -13.04 -20.67
N GLN A 74 -7.95 -11.72 -20.38
CA GLN A 74 -9.22 -10.96 -20.32
C GLN A 74 -9.15 -9.52 -20.84
N ARG A 75 -9.98 -9.21 -21.86
CA ARG A 75 -10.20 -7.84 -22.36
C ARG A 75 -10.86 -6.96 -21.29
N GLY A 76 -10.12 -6.00 -20.74
CA GLY A 76 -10.67 -4.92 -19.89
C GLY A 76 -10.14 -4.83 -18.45
N PHE A 77 -9.40 -5.85 -17.97
CA PHE A 77 -8.81 -5.84 -16.62
C PHE A 77 -7.81 -4.67 -16.42
N SER A 78 -6.94 -4.42 -17.41
CA SER A 78 -5.92 -3.34 -17.36
C SER A 78 -6.52 -1.96 -17.09
N CYS A 79 -7.59 -1.59 -17.80
CA CYS A 79 -8.21 -0.27 -17.64
C CYS A 79 -8.88 -0.08 -16.27
N ARG A 80 -9.35 -1.17 -15.65
CA ARG A 80 -10.04 -1.12 -14.34
C ARG A 80 -9.04 -1.16 -13.19
N ALA A 81 -8.03 -2.01 -13.29
CA ALA A 81 -6.90 -2.03 -12.35
C ALA A 81 -6.20 -0.66 -12.32
N LEU A 82 -6.02 -0.01 -13.48
CA LEU A 82 -5.46 1.34 -13.57
C LEU A 82 -6.28 2.39 -12.81
N ARG A 83 -7.62 2.29 -12.78
CA ARG A 83 -8.46 3.22 -12.01
C ARG A 83 -8.28 3.05 -10.50
N VAL A 84 -8.18 1.81 -10.02
CA VAL A 84 -7.82 1.52 -8.62
C VAL A 84 -6.45 2.11 -8.30
N LEU A 85 -5.49 1.93 -9.21
CA LEU A 85 -4.13 2.44 -9.12
C LEU A 85 -4.10 3.98 -8.97
N VAL A 86 -4.83 4.69 -9.84
CA VAL A 86 -4.95 6.15 -9.78
C VAL A 86 -5.63 6.61 -8.48
N ALA A 87 -6.71 5.94 -8.06
CA ALA A 87 -7.38 6.28 -6.81
C ALA A 87 -6.46 6.07 -5.58
N ALA A 88 -5.66 5.01 -5.59
CA ALA A 88 -4.68 4.73 -4.54
C ALA A 88 -3.59 5.80 -4.50
N VAL A 89 -3.00 6.15 -5.64
CA VAL A 89 -1.94 7.18 -5.75
C VAL A 89 -2.45 8.55 -5.31
N ALA A 90 -3.68 8.92 -5.63
CA ALA A 90 -4.22 10.24 -5.34
C ALA A 90 -4.68 10.42 -3.89
N ALA A 91 -5.45 9.46 -3.35
CA ALA A 91 -6.12 9.64 -2.06
C ALA A 91 -5.30 9.15 -0.87
N ARG A 92 -4.42 8.16 -1.08
CA ARG A 92 -3.81 7.44 0.04
C ARG A 92 -2.56 8.08 0.64
N PRO A 93 -1.75 8.87 -0.08
CA PRO A 93 -0.70 9.66 0.56
C PRO A 93 -1.23 10.63 1.62
N VAL A 94 -2.47 11.10 1.47
CA VAL A 94 -3.15 11.92 2.49
C VAL A 94 -3.46 11.10 3.74
N VAL A 95 -4.02 9.90 3.55
CA VAL A 95 -4.35 8.97 4.65
C VAL A 95 -3.09 8.50 5.38
N ASP A 96 -2.04 8.20 4.62
CA ASP A 96 -0.71 7.90 5.15
C ASP A 96 -0.15 9.07 5.95
N GLY A 97 -0.21 10.29 5.40
CA GLY A 97 0.18 11.51 6.11
C GLY A 97 -0.56 11.75 7.42
N LEU A 98 -1.83 11.34 7.53
CA LEU A 98 -2.59 11.37 8.79
C LEU A 98 -2.08 10.34 9.80
N HIS A 99 -1.67 9.17 9.33
CA HIS A 99 -1.12 8.08 10.15
C HIS A 99 0.23 8.48 10.77
N ASN A 100 1.07 9.16 9.97
CA ASN A 100 2.47 9.37 10.28
C ASN A 100 2.76 10.66 11.05
N GLN A 101 1.72 11.31 11.58
CA GLN A 101 1.92 12.49 12.43
C GLN A 101 2.59 12.13 13.77
N VAL A 102 2.41 10.89 14.25
CA VAL A 102 2.95 10.45 15.55
C VAL A 102 3.56 9.05 15.55
N LEU A 103 3.35 8.25 14.48
CA LEU A 103 3.75 6.84 14.48
C LEU A 103 5.12 6.60 13.82
N LEU A 104 5.40 7.32 12.73
CA LEU A 104 6.49 7.00 11.81
C LEU A 104 7.22 8.27 11.38
N GLU A 105 8.52 8.15 11.13
CA GLU A 105 9.33 9.19 10.53
C GLU A 105 10.01 8.69 9.25
N TYR A 106 9.83 9.44 8.15
CA TYR A 106 10.42 9.13 6.85
C TYR A 106 11.78 9.76 6.68
N THR A 107 12.77 8.93 6.35
CA THR A 107 14.15 9.38 6.11
C THR A 107 14.44 9.47 4.60
N VAL A 108 13.81 8.63 3.78
CA VAL A 108 14.03 8.58 2.33
C VAL A 108 12.86 9.19 1.57
N LEU A 109 13.18 10.18 0.72
CA LEU A 109 12.22 10.95 -0.09
C LEU A 109 11.02 11.48 0.72
N PRO A 110 11.23 12.11 1.89
CA PRO A 110 10.14 12.66 2.68
C PRO A 110 9.44 13.78 1.92
N VAL A 111 8.13 13.85 2.09
CA VAL A 111 7.26 14.90 1.53
C VAL A 111 6.38 15.39 2.67
N GLU A 112 6.33 16.70 2.84
CA GLU A 112 5.47 17.35 3.81
C GLU A 112 4.58 18.36 3.09
N VAL A 113 3.27 18.19 3.23
CA VAL A 113 2.27 19.11 2.66
C VAL A 113 1.18 19.31 3.70
N LEU A 114 0.99 20.54 4.17
CA LEU A 114 -0.04 20.88 5.17
C LEU A 114 0.02 20.00 6.44
N ASP A 115 1.22 19.85 7.03
CA ASP A 115 1.51 18.99 8.19
C ASP A 115 1.22 17.49 8.01
N LEU A 116 1.01 17.04 6.77
CA LEU A 116 0.92 15.63 6.41
C LEU A 116 2.30 15.16 5.94
N LYS A 117 2.89 14.24 6.70
CA LYS A 117 4.22 13.68 6.43
C LYS A 117 4.10 12.32 5.74
N THR A 118 4.60 12.23 4.53
CA THR A 118 4.63 10.98 3.73
C THR A 118 5.97 10.83 3.03
N SER A 119 6.12 9.83 2.18
CA SER A 119 7.30 9.65 1.32
C SER A 119 6.87 9.38 -0.13
N LEU A 120 7.67 9.82 -1.11
CA LEU A 120 7.44 9.48 -2.52
C LEU A 120 7.53 7.96 -2.79
N LEU A 121 8.05 7.18 -1.85
CA LEU A 121 8.02 5.71 -1.91
C LEU A 121 6.61 5.15 -1.64
N ILE A 122 5.76 5.87 -0.91
CA ILE A 122 4.46 5.38 -0.48
C ILE A 122 3.44 5.26 -1.62
N PRO A 123 3.23 6.27 -2.50
CA PRO A 123 2.28 6.15 -3.61
C PRO A 123 2.45 4.90 -4.49
N PRO A 124 3.66 4.53 -4.97
CA PRO A 124 3.83 3.33 -5.77
C PRO A 124 3.63 2.04 -4.96
N LEU A 125 4.00 2.00 -3.67
CA LEU A 125 3.76 0.85 -2.80
C LEU A 125 2.27 0.62 -2.57
N LEU A 126 1.53 1.68 -2.22
CA LEU A 126 0.08 1.61 -2.00
C LEU A 126 -0.66 1.24 -3.29
N ALA A 127 -0.27 1.79 -4.43
CA ALA A 127 -0.83 1.43 -5.72
C ALA A 127 -0.79 -0.09 -5.99
N ILE A 128 0.37 -0.71 -5.77
CA ILE A 128 0.58 -2.15 -5.94
C ILE A 128 -0.25 -2.92 -4.93
N THR A 129 -0.14 -2.56 -3.66
CA THR A 129 -0.85 -3.21 -2.56
C THR A 129 -2.35 -3.23 -2.82
N TYR A 130 -2.96 -2.11 -3.22
CA TYR A 130 -4.40 -2.02 -3.49
C TYR A 130 -4.85 -2.93 -4.64
N VAL A 131 -4.06 -3.05 -5.71
CA VAL A 131 -4.37 -3.97 -6.81
C VAL A 131 -4.26 -5.42 -6.34
N VAL A 132 -3.26 -5.76 -5.54
CA VAL A 132 -3.05 -7.12 -5.04
C VAL A 132 -4.13 -7.51 -4.03
N ILE A 133 -4.30 -6.75 -2.94
CA ILE A 133 -5.20 -7.12 -1.84
C ILE A 133 -6.66 -6.83 -2.15
N GLY A 134 -6.95 -5.82 -2.98
CA GLY A 134 -8.32 -5.48 -3.38
C GLY A 134 -8.79 -6.24 -4.63
N GLY A 135 -7.89 -6.54 -5.55
CA GLY A 135 -8.22 -7.17 -6.83
C GLY A 135 -7.93 -8.67 -6.89
N LEU A 136 -6.69 -9.07 -6.63
CA LEU A 136 -6.22 -10.44 -6.88
C LEU A 136 -6.53 -11.41 -5.71
N LEU A 137 -6.11 -11.05 -4.50
CA LEU A 137 -6.22 -11.92 -3.34
C LEU A 137 -7.64 -12.23 -2.86
N PRO A 138 -8.67 -11.37 -3.03
CA PRO A 138 -10.01 -11.71 -2.59
C PRO A 138 -10.60 -12.92 -3.32
N ALA A 139 -10.23 -13.14 -4.58
CA ALA A 139 -10.65 -14.32 -5.33
C ALA A 139 -9.99 -15.59 -4.80
N GLU A 140 -8.69 -15.54 -4.50
CA GLU A 140 -7.96 -16.69 -3.94
C GLU A 140 -8.42 -17.00 -2.50
N SER A 141 -8.65 -15.96 -1.69
CA SER A 141 -9.19 -16.11 -0.35
C SER A 141 -10.55 -16.81 -0.34
N ARG A 142 -11.48 -16.42 -1.24
CA ARG A 142 -12.75 -17.12 -1.43
C ARG A 142 -12.60 -18.58 -1.85
N ARG A 143 -11.59 -18.91 -2.67
CA ARG A 143 -11.35 -20.30 -3.07
C ARG A 143 -10.88 -21.18 -1.91
N ILE A 144 -10.06 -20.62 -1.03
CA ILE A 144 -9.48 -21.37 0.09
C ILE A 144 -10.49 -21.52 1.23
N VAL A 145 -11.17 -20.43 1.59
CA VAL A 145 -12.04 -20.37 2.78
C VAL A 145 -13.53 -20.62 2.43
N GLY A 146 -13.88 -20.58 1.15
CA GLY A 146 -15.26 -20.62 0.66
C GLY A 146 -15.93 -19.25 0.67
N ASP A 147 -17.10 -19.16 0.03
CA ASP A 147 -17.88 -17.92 -0.04
C ASP A 147 -18.47 -17.53 1.34
N GLY A 148 -18.64 -18.50 2.25
CA GLY A 148 -19.22 -18.28 3.57
C GLY A 148 -20.61 -17.63 3.52
N VAL A 149 -21.01 -16.97 4.61
CA VAL A 149 -22.22 -16.13 4.62
C VAL A 149 -21.85 -14.78 4.00
N VAL A 150 -22.24 -14.58 2.74
CA VAL A 150 -22.17 -13.25 2.11
C VAL A 150 -23.41 -12.48 2.56
N ARG A 151 -23.22 -11.53 3.48
CA ARG A 151 -24.30 -10.60 3.84
C ARG A 151 -24.45 -9.56 2.74
N ASP A 152 -25.66 -9.46 2.20
CA ASP A 152 -25.94 -8.44 1.21
C ASP A 152 -26.12 -7.10 1.92
N VAL A 153 -25.05 -6.29 1.89
CA VAL A 153 -25.09 -4.93 2.42
C VAL A 153 -25.87 -4.08 1.42
N ALA A 154 -26.95 -3.44 1.89
CA ALA A 154 -27.82 -2.55 1.10
C ALA A 154 -27.14 -1.20 0.73
N LEU A 155 -25.88 -1.25 0.30
CA LEU A 155 -25.10 -0.15 -0.21
C LEU A 155 -24.57 -0.53 -1.59
N GLY A 156 -24.85 0.30 -2.59
CA GLY A 156 -24.24 0.17 -3.91
C GLY A 156 -22.72 0.31 -3.85
N ASP A 157 -22.01 -0.30 -4.80
CA ASP A 157 -20.54 -0.42 -4.78
C ASP A 157 -19.82 0.92 -4.59
N ARG A 158 -20.32 2.00 -5.21
CA ARG A 158 -19.76 3.35 -5.07
C ARG A 158 -19.89 3.89 -3.65
N ALA A 159 -21.10 3.83 -3.08
CA ALA A 159 -21.35 4.32 -1.73
C ALA A 159 -20.54 3.50 -0.71
N ARG A 160 -20.49 2.18 -0.90
CA ARG A 160 -19.68 1.27 -0.09
C ARG A 160 -18.20 1.62 -0.14
N ALA A 161 -17.64 1.89 -1.33
CA ALA A 161 -16.25 2.29 -1.47
C ALA A 161 -15.96 3.64 -0.79
N ILE A 162 -16.84 4.63 -0.93
CA ILE A 162 -16.70 5.93 -0.26
C ILE A 162 -16.72 5.75 1.26
N VAL A 163 -17.70 5.03 1.80
CA VAL A 163 -17.79 4.76 3.24
C VAL A 163 -16.55 4.01 3.71
N ALA A 164 -16.06 3.01 2.95
CA ALA A 164 -14.86 2.26 3.30
C ALA A 164 -13.61 3.16 3.39
N VAL A 165 -13.40 4.03 2.41
CA VAL A 165 -12.27 4.97 2.39
C VAL A 165 -12.35 5.92 3.59
N LEU A 166 -13.52 6.49 3.85
CA LEU A 166 -13.72 7.42 4.96
C LEU A 166 -13.57 6.74 6.32
N SER A 167 -14.12 5.54 6.50
CA SER A 167 -13.98 4.77 7.73
C SER A 167 -12.53 4.35 7.97
N THR A 168 -11.80 3.93 6.93
CA THR A 168 -10.37 3.62 7.07
C THR A 168 -9.57 4.85 7.46
N ALA A 169 -9.82 6.00 6.82
CA ALA A 169 -9.16 7.25 7.18
C ALA A 169 -9.47 7.64 8.64
N ALA A 170 -10.71 7.44 9.09
CA ALA A 170 -11.11 7.69 10.47
C ALA A 170 -10.42 6.73 11.46
N ILE A 171 -10.28 5.44 11.14
CA ILE A 171 -9.58 4.45 11.97
C ILE A 171 -8.08 4.76 12.05
N ILE A 172 -7.47 5.15 10.94
CA ILE A 172 -6.07 5.58 10.90
C ILE A 172 -5.88 6.87 11.71
N ARG A 173 -6.83 7.82 11.63
CA ARG A 173 -6.78 8.99 12.51
C ARG A 173 -7.01 8.61 13.98
N LEU A 174 -7.85 7.62 14.25
CA LEU A 174 -8.10 7.10 15.59
C LEU A 174 -6.84 6.45 16.18
N SER A 175 -5.96 5.85 15.37
CA SER A 175 -4.72 5.23 15.87
C SER A 175 -3.76 6.26 16.49
N VAL A 176 -3.75 7.50 15.98
CA VAL A 176 -3.01 8.63 16.55
C VAL A 176 -3.47 8.92 17.99
N PHE A 177 -4.79 8.96 18.22
CA PHE A 177 -5.35 9.11 19.56
C PHE A 177 -5.12 7.85 20.40
N ALA A 178 -5.32 6.66 19.82
CA ALA A 178 -5.14 5.39 20.53
C ALA A 178 -3.72 5.21 21.04
N ALA A 179 -2.71 5.77 20.37
CA ALA A 179 -1.32 5.77 20.83
C ALA A 179 -1.10 6.48 22.18
N THR A 180 -2.05 7.31 22.65
CA THR A 180 -1.99 7.93 23.99
C THR A 180 -2.63 7.09 25.08
N LEU A 181 -3.24 5.95 24.74
CA LEU A 181 -3.93 5.05 25.66
C LEU A 181 -3.02 3.86 26.05
N PRO A 182 -3.33 3.15 27.14
CA PRO A 182 -2.67 1.88 27.43
C PRO A 182 -2.79 0.90 26.25
N GLN A 183 -1.71 0.20 25.95
CA GLN A 183 -1.57 -0.62 24.72
C GLN A 183 -2.74 -1.58 24.49
N ALA A 184 -3.20 -2.30 25.51
CA ALA A 184 -4.33 -3.22 25.40
C ALA A 184 -5.65 -2.50 25.04
N THR A 185 -5.88 -1.32 25.61
CA THR A 185 -7.05 -0.48 25.32
C THR A 185 -6.98 0.09 23.91
N ALA A 186 -5.80 0.57 23.50
CA ALA A 186 -5.55 1.09 22.16
C ALA A 186 -5.81 0.03 21.08
N LEU A 187 -5.24 -1.17 21.28
CA LEU A 187 -5.43 -2.29 20.36
C LEU A 187 -6.89 -2.76 20.32
N GLY A 188 -7.53 -2.89 21.48
CA GLY A 188 -8.95 -3.27 21.56
C GLY A 188 -9.86 -2.30 20.83
N LEU A 189 -9.62 -0.99 20.98
CA LEU A 189 -10.37 0.07 20.30
C LEU A 189 -10.23 -0.03 18.77
N LEU A 190 -9.00 -0.15 18.27
CA LEU A 190 -8.75 -0.21 16.83
C LEU A 190 -9.24 -1.52 16.21
N VAL A 191 -9.09 -2.65 16.89
CA VAL A 191 -9.64 -3.95 16.44
C VAL A 191 -11.16 -3.87 16.38
N ALA A 192 -11.82 -3.32 17.40
CA ALA A 192 -13.26 -3.16 17.41
C ALA A 192 -13.74 -2.28 16.26
N ALA A 193 -13.07 -1.15 16.01
CA ALA A 193 -13.41 -0.25 14.91
C ALA A 193 -13.21 -0.91 13.53
N ALA A 194 -12.11 -1.64 13.34
CA ALA A 194 -11.81 -2.37 12.10
C ALA A 194 -12.82 -3.51 11.84
N LEU A 195 -13.18 -4.27 12.88
CA LEU A 195 -14.22 -5.31 12.79
C LEU A 195 -15.60 -4.70 12.51
N ALA A 196 -15.94 -3.57 13.13
CA ALA A 196 -17.19 -2.87 12.85
C ALA A 196 -17.27 -2.39 11.39
N GLN A 197 -16.16 -1.84 10.85
CA GLN A 197 -16.06 -1.49 9.43
C GLN A 197 -16.30 -2.72 8.53
N TRP A 198 -15.61 -3.82 8.80
CA TRP A 198 -15.77 -5.06 8.02
C TRP A 198 -17.21 -5.57 8.09
N LEU A 199 -17.81 -5.64 9.29
CA LEU A 199 -19.17 -6.10 9.50
C LEU A 199 -20.21 -5.23 8.78
N ALA A 200 -19.98 -3.92 8.72
CA ALA A 200 -20.88 -2.98 8.05
C ALA A 200 -20.78 -3.00 6.52
N LEU A 201 -19.63 -3.36 5.94
CA LEU A 201 -19.35 -3.16 4.52
C LEU A 201 -19.22 -4.44 3.68
N ASP A 202 -18.79 -5.55 4.28
CA ASP A 202 -18.59 -6.82 3.56
C ASP A 202 -19.09 -8.02 4.35
N ALA A 203 -18.73 -8.13 5.64
CA ALA A 203 -19.12 -9.21 6.56
C ALA A 203 -18.83 -10.64 6.05
N SER A 204 -18.06 -10.80 4.98
CA SER A 204 -17.75 -12.10 4.40
C SER A 204 -16.55 -12.74 5.10
N ILE A 205 -16.61 -14.06 5.29
CA ILE A 205 -15.53 -14.80 5.96
C ILE A 205 -14.23 -14.75 5.15
N ALA A 206 -14.32 -14.79 3.81
CA ALA A 206 -13.15 -14.63 2.95
C ALA A 206 -12.47 -13.27 3.14
N SER A 207 -13.22 -12.17 3.13
CA SER A 207 -12.62 -10.84 3.37
C SER A 207 -12.06 -10.71 4.79
N LEU A 208 -12.70 -11.33 5.79
CA LEU A 208 -12.19 -11.38 7.16
C LEU A 208 -10.85 -12.12 7.22
N ALA A 209 -10.77 -13.32 6.64
CA ALA A 209 -9.56 -14.13 6.62
C ALA A 209 -8.41 -13.39 5.92
N LEU A 210 -8.68 -12.75 4.78
CA LEU A 210 -7.70 -11.94 4.09
C LEU A 210 -7.25 -10.73 4.93
N ALA A 211 -8.19 -10.01 5.54
CA ALA A 211 -7.87 -8.86 6.39
C ALA A 211 -7.05 -9.24 7.63
N LEU A 212 -7.31 -10.39 8.23
CA LEU A 212 -6.49 -10.93 9.33
C LEU A 212 -5.07 -11.27 8.89
N VAL A 213 -4.91 -11.89 7.71
CA VAL A 213 -3.57 -12.17 7.15
C VAL A 213 -2.83 -10.87 6.86
N VAL A 214 -3.50 -9.89 6.23
CA VAL A 214 -2.89 -8.60 5.88
C VAL A 214 -2.60 -7.75 7.12
N ALA A 215 -3.37 -7.87 8.20
CA ALA A 215 -3.09 -7.22 9.48
C ALA A 215 -1.72 -7.61 10.07
N VAL A 216 -1.20 -8.79 9.72
CA VAL A 216 0.13 -9.25 10.12
C VAL A 216 1.15 -9.03 9.01
N ALA A 217 0.81 -9.43 7.78
CA ALA A 217 1.72 -9.36 6.63
C ALA A 217 2.05 -7.93 6.21
N GLY A 218 1.12 -6.98 6.38
CA GLY A 218 1.30 -5.57 6.08
C GLY A 218 2.44 -4.94 6.87
N PRO A 219 2.37 -4.92 8.23
CA PRO A 219 3.45 -4.40 9.06
C PRO A 219 4.78 -5.14 8.83
N VAL A 220 4.75 -6.46 8.65
CA VAL A 220 5.96 -7.26 8.37
C VAL A 220 6.59 -6.87 7.02
N ALA A 221 5.79 -6.50 6.02
CA ALA A 221 6.29 -6.07 4.72
C ALA A 221 7.03 -4.72 4.77
N GLU A 222 6.92 -3.95 5.86
CA GLU A 222 7.68 -2.72 6.07
C GLU A 222 9.14 -2.99 6.48
N ILE A 223 9.44 -4.13 7.08
CA ILE A 223 10.75 -4.47 7.65
C ILE A 223 11.91 -4.30 6.64
N PRO A 224 11.82 -4.76 5.37
CA PRO A 224 12.90 -4.55 4.41
C PRO A 224 13.17 -3.07 4.13
N PHE A 225 12.13 -2.23 4.10
CA PHE A 225 12.26 -0.79 3.87
C PHE A 225 12.85 -0.09 5.09
N MET A 226 12.40 -0.46 6.29
CA MET A 226 12.96 0.03 7.54
C MET A 226 14.43 -0.36 7.70
N THR A 227 14.77 -1.60 7.36
CA THR A 227 16.17 -2.09 7.38
C THR A 227 17.04 -1.35 6.36
N ALA A 228 16.46 -0.94 5.23
CA ALA A 228 17.12 -0.09 4.24
C ALA A 228 17.20 1.40 4.66
N GLY A 229 16.66 1.76 5.83
CA GLY A 229 16.66 3.12 6.36
C GLY A 229 15.65 4.05 5.71
N CYS A 230 14.60 3.53 5.06
CA CYS A 230 13.59 4.37 4.40
C CYS A 230 12.71 5.14 5.39
N TRP A 231 12.35 4.51 6.50
CA TRP A 231 11.59 5.07 7.61
C TRP A 231 11.76 4.23 8.87
N HIS A 232 11.29 4.74 10.01
CA HIS A 232 11.27 4.02 11.27
C HIS A 232 10.08 4.43 12.14
N TYR A 233 9.65 3.53 13.03
CA TYR A 233 8.62 3.85 14.03
C TYR A 233 9.24 4.66 15.18
N LEU A 234 8.52 5.67 15.65
CA LEU A 234 8.96 6.53 16.76
C LEU A 234 8.84 5.82 18.12
N ALA A 235 7.85 4.94 18.27
CA ALA A 235 7.59 4.17 19.48
C ALA A 235 7.19 2.72 19.13
N PRO A 236 8.13 1.89 18.65
CA PRO A 236 7.85 0.50 18.36
C PRO A 236 7.62 -0.31 19.65
N ASP A 237 6.74 -1.30 19.59
CA ASP A 237 6.36 -2.16 20.72
C ASP A 237 6.58 -3.65 20.46
N TYR A 238 7.00 -4.07 19.26
CA TYR A 238 7.45 -5.44 18.99
C TYR A 238 8.50 -5.51 17.85
N PHE A 239 9.31 -6.58 17.86
CA PHE A 239 10.51 -6.73 17.03
C PHE A 239 10.59 -8.13 16.38
N PRO A 240 9.88 -8.37 15.26
CA PRO A 240 9.70 -9.72 14.73
C PRO A 240 10.90 -10.28 13.95
N ALA A 241 11.82 -9.44 13.47
CA ALA A 241 12.90 -9.89 12.58
C ALA A 241 14.23 -9.11 12.76
N GLY A 242 14.52 -8.66 13.98
CA GLY A 242 15.79 -7.99 14.30
C GLY A 242 15.61 -6.64 15.00
N PRO A 243 16.55 -5.69 14.83
CA PRO A 243 16.58 -4.45 15.62
C PRO A 243 15.53 -3.42 15.18
N VAL A 244 14.91 -3.59 14.02
CA VAL A 244 13.83 -2.71 13.55
C VAL A 244 12.52 -3.14 14.22
N GLY A 245 11.91 -2.19 14.94
CA GLY A 245 10.67 -2.42 15.66
C GLY A 245 9.46 -1.90 14.88
N LEU A 246 8.32 -2.56 15.07
CA LEU A 246 7.03 -2.18 14.51
C LEU A 246 6.09 -1.71 15.62
N SER A 247 5.00 -1.01 15.25
CA SER A 247 3.92 -0.67 16.18
C SER A 247 2.74 -1.63 16.01
N SER A 248 2.28 -2.27 17.08
CA SER A 248 1.15 -3.21 17.06
C SER A 248 -0.17 -2.55 16.64
N LEU A 249 -0.28 -1.22 16.77
CA LEU A 249 -1.42 -0.42 16.34
C LEU A 249 -1.59 -0.39 14.81
N THR A 250 -0.55 -0.73 14.06
CA THR A 250 -0.57 -0.75 12.59
C THR A 250 -1.37 -1.93 12.05
N GLY A 251 -1.40 -3.06 12.76
CA GLY A 251 -2.12 -4.26 12.32
C GLY A 251 -3.61 -4.01 12.06
N PRO A 252 -4.38 -3.45 13.02
CA PRO A 252 -5.76 -3.05 12.78
C PRO A 252 -5.94 -2.03 11.65
N CYS A 253 -4.95 -1.17 11.40
CA CYS A 253 -5.00 -0.23 10.27
C CYS A 253 -4.87 -0.96 8.93
N TYR A 254 -3.97 -1.94 8.82
CA TYR A 254 -3.86 -2.80 7.63
C TYR A 254 -5.11 -3.67 7.41
N PHE A 255 -5.80 -4.07 8.48
CA PHE A 255 -7.10 -4.72 8.38
C PHE A 255 -8.13 -3.79 7.71
N ALA A 256 -8.26 -2.55 8.20
CA ALA A 256 -9.17 -1.55 7.64
C ALA A 256 -8.86 -1.22 6.17
N VAL A 257 -7.57 -1.05 5.85
CA VAL A 257 -7.06 -0.88 4.46
C VAL A 257 -7.44 -2.07 3.57
N THR A 258 -7.44 -3.29 4.08
CA THR A 258 -7.88 -4.45 3.28
C THR A 258 -9.35 -4.34 2.89
N THR A 259 -10.21 -3.96 3.84
CA THR A 259 -11.65 -3.79 3.60
C THR A 259 -11.92 -2.71 2.56
N ASP A 260 -11.20 -1.58 2.63
CA ASP A 260 -11.39 -0.49 1.67
C ASP A 260 -10.80 -0.78 0.29
N ALA A 261 -9.71 -1.54 0.19
CA ALA A 261 -9.12 -1.93 -1.07
C ALA A 261 -10.06 -2.85 -1.83
N ILE A 262 -10.69 -3.80 -1.12
CA ILE A 262 -11.74 -4.67 -1.67
C ILE A 262 -12.91 -3.84 -2.18
N ALA A 263 -13.41 -2.87 -1.40
CA ALA A 263 -14.53 -2.03 -1.79
C ALA A 263 -14.24 -1.16 -3.02
N LEU A 264 -13.04 -0.54 -3.08
CA LEU A 264 -12.59 0.25 -4.23
C LEU A 264 -12.43 -0.61 -5.49
N ALA A 265 -11.82 -1.79 -5.37
CA ALA A 265 -11.66 -2.72 -6.48
C ALA A 265 -13.01 -3.16 -7.05
N ARG A 266 -14.00 -3.44 -6.19
CA ARG A 266 -15.39 -3.72 -6.59
C ARG A 266 -16.02 -2.55 -7.34
N TRP A 267 -15.94 -1.33 -6.79
CA TRP A 267 -16.50 -0.14 -7.45
C TRP A 267 -15.89 0.12 -8.84
N PHE A 268 -14.58 -0.02 -9.00
CA PHE A 268 -13.93 0.13 -10.30
C PHE A 268 -14.10 -1.08 -11.23
N GLY A 269 -14.85 -2.10 -10.80
CA GLY A 269 -15.16 -3.26 -11.60
C GLY A 269 -13.95 -4.17 -11.84
N VAL A 270 -12.94 -4.12 -10.98
CA VAL A 270 -11.93 -5.18 -10.84
C VAL A 270 -12.64 -6.38 -10.20
N LYS A 271 -13.55 -6.97 -10.98
CA LYS A 271 -14.35 -8.11 -10.55
C LYS A 271 -13.52 -9.37 -10.67
N ASP A 272 -13.88 -10.32 -9.81
CA ASP A 272 -13.49 -11.71 -9.99
C ASP A 272 -13.87 -12.15 -11.42
N PRO A 273 -12.92 -12.65 -12.22
CA PRO A 273 -13.14 -13.09 -13.60
C PRO A 273 -14.26 -14.13 -13.75
N ARG A 274 -14.74 -14.73 -12.67
CA ARG A 274 -15.74 -15.81 -12.68
C ARG A 274 -17.11 -15.41 -12.16
N ARG A 275 -17.30 -14.15 -11.74
CA ARG A 275 -18.63 -13.61 -11.43
C ARG A 275 -19.28 -13.07 -12.71
N THR A 276 -19.58 -13.97 -13.64
CA THR A 276 -20.61 -13.73 -14.66
C THR A 276 -21.94 -14.01 -14.00
N SER A 277 -22.56 -12.95 -13.48
CA SER A 277 -24.01 -12.85 -13.43
C SER A 277 -24.45 -12.11 -14.68
#